data_AF-A0A2N1NNX2-F1
#
_entry.id   AF-A0A2N1NNX2-F1
#
_cell.length_a   1.000
_cell.length_b   1.000
_cell.length_c   1.000
_cell.angle_alpha   90.00
_cell.angle_beta   90.00
_cell.angle_gamma   90.00
#
_symmetry.space_group_name_H-M   'P 1'
#
loop_
_entity.id
_entity.type
_entity.pdbx_description
1 polymer ?
#
loop_
_entity_poly.entity_id
_entity_poly.type
_entity_poly.pdbx_seq_one_letter_code
_entity_poly.pdbx_strand_id
1 'polypeptide(L)'
;VVGLDVTVTPDPVVPGTEETFDIKGTMKKDIVTGDFLSIAFIDNVVKQPIGDPLVVDICSLPGATCPTKAGTAFSTTQKYTAPKELPT
;
A
#
# COMPACT_ATOMS: atom_id res chain seq x y z
N VAL A 1 14.40 12.97 -0.46
CA VAL A 1 13.61 11.91 -1.13
C VAL A 1 12.14 12.28 -0.96
N VAL A 2 11.42 12.66 -2.02
CA VAL A 2 9.95 12.78 -1.92
C VAL A 2 9.40 11.35 -1.98
N GLY A 3 8.80 10.87 -0.90
CA GLY A 3 8.23 9.53 -0.76
C GLY A 3 6.77 9.49 -1.19
N LEU A 4 6.12 8.34 -0.99
CA LEU A 4 4.65 8.28 -0.99
C LEU A 4 4.16 8.85 0.35
N ASP A 5 3.16 9.72 0.31
CA ASP A 5 2.37 10.09 1.48
C ASP A 5 1.34 9.00 1.70
N VAL A 6 1.33 8.41 2.89
CA VAL A 6 0.41 7.34 3.28
C VAL A 6 -0.33 7.76 4.54
N THR A 7 -1.65 7.81 4.47
CA THR A 7 -2.53 7.96 5.64
C THR A 7 -3.20 6.62 5.91
N VAL A 8 -3.23 6.21 7.16
CA VAL A 8 -3.90 4.98 7.63
C VAL A 8 -5.07 5.35 8.53
N THR A 9 -6.17 4.61 8.45
CA THR A 9 -7.32 4.78 9.34
C THR A 9 -7.95 3.42 9.67
N PRO A 10 -8.11 3.07 10.97
CA PRO A 10 -7.68 3.83 12.16
C PRO A 10 -6.16 3.96 12.34
N ASP A 11 -5.74 5.02 13.06
CA ASP A 11 -4.37 5.20 13.56
C ASP A 11 -4.43 5.43 15.10
N PRO A 12 -3.86 4.56 15.95
CA PRO A 12 -3.10 3.36 15.58
C PRO A 12 -3.97 2.27 14.95
N VAL A 13 -3.34 1.42 14.14
CA VAL A 13 -3.95 0.22 13.53
C VAL A 13 -4.54 -0.68 14.60
N VAL A 14 -5.73 -1.24 14.33
CA VAL A 14 -6.42 -2.12 15.27
C VAL A 14 -6.38 -3.57 14.75
N PRO A 15 -5.83 -4.53 15.51
CA PRO A 15 -5.76 -5.92 15.06
C PRO A 15 -7.13 -6.50 14.69
N GLY A 16 -7.23 -7.16 13.53
CA GLY A 16 -8.45 -7.83 13.08
C GLY A 16 -9.53 -6.92 12.51
N THR A 17 -9.30 -5.61 12.37
CA THR A 17 -10.24 -4.67 11.73
C THR A 17 -9.82 -4.28 10.32
N GLU A 18 -10.78 -3.80 9.53
CA GLU A 18 -10.49 -3.24 8.21
C GLU A 18 -9.78 -1.89 8.37
N GLU A 19 -8.58 -1.79 7.78
CA GLU A 19 -7.80 -0.57 7.70
C GLU A 19 -7.98 0.05 6.31
N THR A 20 -8.02 1.38 6.26
CA THR A 20 -8.02 2.16 5.01
C THR A 20 -6.67 2.84 4.84
N PHE A 21 -6.04 2.63 3.69
CA PHE A 21 -4.76 3.21 3.28
C PHE A 21 -4.99 4.17 2.12
N ASP A 22 -4.86 5.46 2.37
CA ASP A 22 -4.83 6.49 1.33
C ASP A 22 -3.38 6.79 0.96
N ILE A 23 -3.01 6.45 -0.27
CA ILE A 23 -1.64 6.52 -0.78
C ILE A 23 -1.61 7.52 -1.91
N LYS A 24 -0.76 8.55 -1.79
CA LYS A 24 -0.56 9.54 -2.84
C LYS A 24 0.91 9.91 -2.99
N GLY A 25 1.30 10.37 -4.18
CA GLY A 25 2.65 10.88 -4.40
C GLY A 25 2.97 11.11 -5.87
N THR A 26 4.20 11.49 -6.16
CA THR A 26 4.70 11.62 -7.53
C THR A 26 5.63 10.46 -7.85
N MET A 27 5.32 9.71 -8.90
CA MET A 27 6.10 8.54 -9.28
C MET A 27 7.47 8.94 -9.82
N LYS A 28 8.54 8.27 -9.37
CA LYS A 28 9.91 8.52 -9.86
C LYS A 28 10.30 7.66 -11.05
N LYS A 29 9.57 6.58 -11.25
CA LYS A 29 9.74 5.63 -12.35
C LYS A 29 8.39 5.47 -13.03
N ASP A 30 8.44 5.01 -14.27
CA ASP A 30 7.23 4.59 -14.97
C ASP A 30 6.58 3.42 -14.21
N ILE A 31 5.26 3.40 -14.14
CA ILE A 31 4.46 2.23 -13.75
C ILE A 31 4.03 1.55 -15.04
N VAL A 32 4.34 0.27 -15.18
CA VAL A 32 3.98 -0.55 -16.34
C VAL A 32 3.20 -1.79 -15.91
N THR A 33 2.60 -2.47 -16.89
CA THR A 33 1.88 -3.73 -16.64
C THR A 33 2.79 -4.74 -15.94
N GLY A 34 2.30 -5.31 -14.84
CA GLY A 34 3.07 -6.23 -14.00
C GLY A 34 3.73 -5.57 -12.78
N ASP A 35 3.61 -4.25 -12.62
CA ASP A 35 4.01 -3.58 -11.38
C ASP A 35 2.93 -3.71 -10.29
N PHE A 36 3.36 -4.06 -9.07
CA PHE A 36 2.48 -4.31 -7.94
C PHE A 36 2.67 -3.29 -6.82
N LEU A 37 1.57 -2.93 -6.16
CA LEU A 37 1.56 -2.28 -4.86
C LEU A 37 1.35 -3.37 -3.80
N SER A 38 2.22 -3.40 -2.79
CA SER A 38 2.06 -4.30 -1.65
C SER A 38 1.98 -3.53 -0.34
N ILE A 39 1.06 -3.95 0.52
CA ILE A 39 0.89 -3.44 1.89
C ILE A 39 1.05 -4.63 2.84
N ALA A 40 1.99 -4.52 3.78
CA ALA A 40 2.30 -5.59 4.72
C ALA A 40 2.62 -5.02 6.10
N PHE A 41 2.26 -5.76 7.14
CA PHE A 41 2.73 -5.52 8.49
C PHE A 41 4.00 -6.34 8.71
N ILE A 42 5.11 -5.70 9.10
CA ILE A 42 6.41 -6.39 9.21
C ILE A 42 6.83 -6.46 10.67
N ASP A 43 7.15 -7.66 11.14
CA ASP A 43 7.85 -7.85 12.41
C ASP A 43 9.30 -7.38 12.23
N ASN A 44 9.69 -6.34 12.98
CA ASN A 44 11.01 -5.74 12.89
C ASN A 44 12.14 -6.61 13.46
N VAL A 45 11.84 -7.64 14.26
CA VAL A 45 12.81 -8.59 14.82
C VAL A 45 13.11 -9.68 13.81
N VAL A 46 12.09 -10.39 13.33
CA VAL A 46 12.28 -11.54 12.41
C VAL A 46 12.33 -11.15 10.93
N LYS A 47 12.01 -9.88 10.60
CA LYS A 47 12.01 -9.34 9.23
C LYS A 47 11.08 -10.10 8.28
N GLN A 48 9.95 -10.58 8.80
CA GLN A 48 8.93 -11.31 8.05
C GLN A 48 7.58 -10.59 8.17
N PRO A 49 6.68 -10.77 7.18
CA PRO A 49 5.32 -10.27 7.29
C PRO A 49 4.56 -11.00 8.41
N ILE A 50 3.74 -10.24 9.14
CA ILE A 50 2.72 -10.74 10.03
C ILE A 50 1.47 -10.91 9.17
N GLY A 51 0.98 -12.14 9.04
CA GLY A 51 -0.11 -12.48 8.13
C GLY A 51 0.24 -12.33 6.65
N ASP A 52 -0.77 -12.42 5.78
CA ASP A 52 -0.62 -12.31 4.34
C ASP A 52 -0.64 -10.84 3.88
N PRO A 53 0.38 -10.36 3.15
CA PRO A 53 0.35 -9.03 2.56
C PRO A 53 -0.82 -8.84 1.59
N LEU A 54 -1.34 -7.62 1.52
CA LEU A 54 -2.11 -7.19 0.36
C LEU A 54 -1.13 -7.01 -0.82
N VAL A 55 -1.48 -7.57 -1.98
CA VAL A 55 -0.75 -7.36 -3.24
C VAL A 55 -1.78 -7.04 -4.32
N VAL A 56 -1.66 -5.87 -4.93
CA VAL A 56 -2.56 -5.40 -5.99
C VAL A 56 -1.77 -5.03 -7.23
N ASP A 57 -2.25 -5.44 -8.40
CA ASP A 57 -1.75 -4.95 -9.69
C ASP A 57 -2.17 -3.49 -9.85
N ILE A 58 -1.17 -2.60 -9.93
CA ILE A 58 -1.40 -1.15 -9.98
C ILE A 58 -2.20 -0.77 -11.24
N CYS A 59 -1.95 -1.47 -12.35
CA CYS A 59 -2.63 -1.18 -13.62
C CYS A 59 -4.09 -1.63 -13.64
N SER A 60 -4.48 -2.48 -12.70
CA SER A 60 -5.86 -2.92 -12.52
C SER A 60 -6.64 -2.05 -11.53
N LEU A 61 -5.98 -1.06 -10.91
CA LEU A 61 -6.63 -0.17 -9.94
C LEU A 61 -7.56 0.84 -10.62
N PRO A 62 -8.72 1.16 -10.01
CA PRO A 62 -9.60 2.21 -10.50
C PRO A 62 -8.87 3.56 -10.62
N GLY A 63 -8.94 4.16 -11.80
CA GLY A 63 -8.29 5.45 -12.08
C GLY A 63 -6.80 5.39 -12.44
N ALA A 64 -6.19 4.20 -12.45
CA ALA A 64 -4.84 4.04 -12.97
C ALA A 64 -4.82 4.18 -14.51
N THR A 65 -3.79 4.85 -15.03
CA THR A 65 -3.50 4.87 -16.46
C THR A 65 -2.17 4.16 -16.67
N CYS A 66 -2.18 3.02 -17.36
CA CYS A 66 -0.95 2.29 -17.66
C CYS A 66 -0.57 2.40 -19.13
N PRO A 67 0.70 2.76 -19.45
CA PRO A 67 1.76 3.09 -18.51
C PRO A 67 1.59 4.48 -17.86
N THR A 68 1.82 4.59 -16.55
CA THR A 68 1.94 5.90 -15.87
C THR A 68 3.39 6.35 -15.98
N LYS A 69 3.65 7.57 -16.45
CA LYS A 69 5.02 8.07 -16.59
C LYS A 69 5.60 8.57 -15.26
N ALA A 70 6.92 8.48 -15.14
CA ALA A 70 7.65 9.18 -14.11
C ALA A 70 7.31 10.69 -14.13
N GLY A 71 7.18 11.30 -12.95
CA GLY A 71 6.74 12.67 -12.77
C GLY A 71 5.22 12.84 -12.68
N THR A 72 4.43 11.81 -12.95
CA THR A 72 2.96 11.86 -12.82
C THR A 72 2.53 11.68 -11.37
N ALA A 73 1.49 12.40 -10.97
CA ALA A 73 0.83 12.21 -9.69
C ALA A 73 0.06 10.88 -9.67
N PHE A 74 0.26 10.11 -8.62
CA PHE A 74 -0.41 8.84 -8.34
C PHE A 74 -1.22 8.99 -7.05
N SER A 75 -2.41 8.42 -7.03
CA SER A 75 -3.27 8.36 -5.86
C SER A 75 -4.10 7.09 -5.90
N THR A 76 -4.20 6.39 -4.78
CA THR A 76 -5.08 5.23 -4.63
C THR A 76 -5.52 5.05 -3.18
N THR A 77 -6.67 4.42 -2.99
CA THR A 77 -7.19 4.02 -1.68
C THR A 77 -7.29 2.51 -1.66
N GLN A 78 -6.68 1.88 -0.65
CA GLN A 78 -6.71 0.43 -0.46
C GLN A 78 -7.33 0.09 0.87
N LYS A 79 -8.14 -0.97 0.89
CA LYS A 79 -8.69 -1.54 2.12
C LYS A 79 -8.00 -2.86 2.40
N TYR A 80 -7.60 -3.06 3.64
CA TYR A 80 -6.89 -4.26 4.05
C TYR A 80 -7.19 -4.57 5.51
N THR A 81 -7.64 -5.79 5.80
CA THR A 81 -7.88 -6.22 7.17
C THR A 81 -6.57 -6.50 7.87
N ALA A 82 -6.30 -5.80 8.97
CA ALA A 82 -5.12 -6.01 9.77
C ALA A 82 -5.08 -7.45 10.35
N PRO A 83 -3.91 -8.11 10.35
CA PRO A 83 -3.73 -9.40 11.01
C PRO A 83 -4.14 -9.34 12.49
N LYS A 84 -4.70 -10.43 13.00
CA LYS A 84 -5.09 -10.52 14.42
C LYS A 84 -3.88 -10.74 15.33
N GLU A 85 -2.78 -11.21 14.76
CA GLU A 85 -1.51 -11.54 15.40
C GLU A 85 -0.63 -10.30 15.64
N LEU A 86 -1.11 -9.11 15.25
CA LEU A 86 -0.41 -7.86 15.54
C LEU A 86 -0.25 -7.67 17.06
N PRO A 87 0.91 -7.16 17.52
CA PRO A 87 1.10 -6.84 18.92
C PRO A 87 0.11 -5.76 19.38
N THR A 88 -0.41 -5.91 20.60
CA THR A 88 -1.28 -4.94 21.28
C THR A 88 -0.53 -4.16 22.36
#